data_AF-A0A2N2PNK2-F1
#
_entry.id   AF-A0A2N2PNK2-F1
#
_cell.length_a   1.000
_cell.length_b   1.000
_cell.length_c   1.000
_cell.angle_alpha   90.00
_cell.angle_beta   90.00
_cell.angle_gamma   90.00
#
_symmetry.space_group_name_H-M   'P 1'
#
loop_
_entity.id
_entity.type
_entity.pdbx_description
1 polymer ?
#
loop_
_entity_poly.entity_id
_entity_poly.type
_entity_poly.pdbx_seq_one_letter_code
_entity_poly.pdbx_strand_id
1 'polypeptide(L)'
;MDQKNEESARPVPPPSRSLKEDIISRIRERDEASATGGGAFRSPGRTPSSPERRGQSGWWFNRPSARQLAAFARQLATLTEVGIPLLRSLQILGERSTTPRLRSTAQDLARRVEEGQPLSTAMSHHPEVFSGMFIGVVRAGEAGGILDSALTRLADTLERRAEVKQRVMSALTYPAITILVEIAVIIIILVYGLPKLVAAYPNKSDLPGTTQALLNTSAWMQANWFFVVILIVIVIVGIWAIFQSIAGRYAIQRGVLSIPIVAGVNRKINVEHFARTLGGLTTAGIPLIDALTVTADSSDNEVVHRTVLDVRDTVEKGGKMEEPLRSRPVFDPLVVDMIMVGDEAGALDTMLLRIADTYESEVDNSLRTLTSIIEPLLIIMLGIAVGFIAVAVFQPYVYMVRNPALNVQ
;
A
#
# COMPACT_ATOMS: atom_id res chain seq x y z
N MET A 1 -39.76 -15.11 -62.47
CA MET A 1 -38.45 -14.90 -61.83
C MET A 1 -38.66 -14.24 -60.49
N ASP A 2 -38.21 -14.73 -59.35
CA ASP A 2 -37.61 -16.01 -58.97
C ASP A 2 -37.72 -16.06 -57.45
N GLN A 3 -38.22 -17.20 -56.96
CA GLN A 3 -37.62 -18.01 -55.89
C GLN A 3 -36.74 -17.24 -54.89
N LYS A 4 -36.99 -17.27 -53.58
CA LYS A 4 -37.39 -18.42 -52.79
C LYS A 4 -37.76 -17.92 -51.38
N ASN A 5 -39.05 -17.87 -51.13
CA ASN A 5 -39.62 -17.87 -49.78
C ASN A 5 -39.70 -19.35 -49.36
N GLU A 6 -38.76 -19.80 -48.54
CA GLU A 6 -38.85 -21.09 -47.87
C GLU A 6 -37.81 -21.15 -46.74
N GLU A 7 -38.15 -20.58 -45.57
CA GLU A 7 -37.61 -21.12 -44.32
C GLU A 7 -38.75 -21.23 -43.31
N SER A 8 -39.26 -22.45 -43.29
CA SER A 8 -40.37 -22.96 -42.49
C SER A 8 -40.01 -23.02 -41.01
N ALA A 9 -40.90 -22.44 -40.20
CA ALA A 9 -41.30 -22.83 -38.85
C ALA A 9 -40.34 -23.74 -38.03
N ARG A 10 -39.61 -23.13 -37.09
CA ARG A 10 -39.19 -23.81 -35.86
C ARG A 10 -40.06 -23.32 -34.69
N PRO A 11 -40.64 -24.20 -33.88
CA PRO A 11 -41.41 -23.78 -32.71
C PRO A 11 -40.47 -23.12 -31.69
N VAL A 12 -40.92 -22.00 -31.14
CA VAL A 12 -40.30 -21.33 -30.00
C VAL A 12 -40.26 -22.33 -28.83
N PRO A 13 -39.10 -22.59 -28.20
CA PRO A 13 -39.06 -23.44 -27.01
C PRO A 13 -39.87 -22.77 -25.89
N PRO A 14 -40.59 -23.54 -25.05
CA PRO A 14 -41.33 -22.94 -23.94
C PRO A 14 -40.37 -22.18 -23.02
N PRO A 15 -40.85 -21.15 -22.30
CA PRO A 15 -39.98 -20.34 -21.44
C PRO A 15 -39.26 -21.25 -20.44
N SER A 16 -37.93 -21.13 -20.39
CA SER A 16 -37.10 -21.80 -19.39
C SER A 16 -37.66 -21.45 -18.00
N ARG A 17 -37.93 -22.48 -17.18
CA ARG A 17 -38.32 -22.34 -15.78
C ARG A 17 -37.45 -21.29 -15.09
N SER A 18 -38.08 -20.42 -14.30
CA SER A 18 -37.34 -19.37 -13.60
C SER A 18 -36.30 -20.01 -12.68
N LEU A 19 -35.11 -19.39 -12.59
CA LEU A 19 -34.00 -19.85 -11.74
C LEU A 19 -34.42 -20.11 -10.28
N LYS A 20 -35.50 -19.47 -9.82
CA LYS A 20 -36.09 -19.66 -8.50
C LYS A 20 -36.75 -21.03 -8.35
N GLU A 21 -37.44 -21.53 -9.37
CA GLU A 21 -38.10 -22.85 -9.34
C GLU A 21 -37.08 -24.00 -9.35
N ASP A 22 -35.97 -23.82 -10.05
CA ASP A 22 -34.88 -24.82 -10.13
C ASP A 22 -34.04 -24.88 -8.84
N ILE A 23 -33.98 -23.77 -8.10
CA ILE A 23 -33.37 -23.73 -6.77
C ILE A 23 -34.30 -24.38 -5.72
N ILE A 24 -35.62 -24.15 -5.82
CA ILE A 24 -36.61 -24.72 -4.89
C ILE A 24 -36.72 -26.24 -5.06
N SER A 25 -36.66 -26.76 -6.29
CA SER A 25 -36.68 -28.22 -6.54
C SER A 25 -35.44 -28.91 -5.98
N ARG A 26 -34.25 -28.33 -6.17
CA ARG A 26 -32.97 -28.89 -5.66
C ARG A 26 -32.85 -28.84 -4.13
N ILE A 27 -33.47 -27.85 -3.47
CA ILE A 27 -33.54 -27.82 -2.00
C ILE A 27 -34.46 -28.94 -1.50
N ARG A 28 -35.60 -29.16 -2.17
CA ARG A 28 -36.56 -30.20 -1.79
C ARG A 28 -36.01 -31.63 -1.99
N GLU A 29 -35.28 -31.89 -3.08
CA GLU A 29 -34.61 -33.19 -3.30
C GLU A 29 -33.50 -33.45 -2.27
N ARG A 30 -32.82 -32.41 -1.80
CA ARG A 30 -31.76 -32.54 -0.79
C ARG A 30 -32.32 -32.86 0.60
N ASP A 31 -33.49 -32.30 0.94
CA ASP A 31 -34.15 -32.55 2.21
C ASP A 31 -34.78 -33.96 2.27
N GLU A 32 -35.33 -34.45 1.15
CA GLU A 32 -35.87 -35.82 1.04
C GLU A 32 -34.77 -36.91 1.10
N ALA A 33 -33.57 -36.62 0.58
CA ALA A 33 -32.41 -37.52 0.68
C ALA A 33 -31.84 -37.62 2.12
N SER A 34 -32.00 -36.58 2.95
CA SER A 34 -31.65 -36.61 4.37
C SER A 34 -32.70 -37.30 5.27
N ALA A 35 -33.92 -37.49 4.78
CA ALA A 35 -35.03 -38.05 5.57
C ALA A 35 -35.17 -39.59 5.49
N THR A 36 -34.44 -40.27 4.60
CA THR A 36 -34.61 -41.72 4.35
C THR A 36 -33.42 -42.61 4.73
N GLY A 37 -32.43 -42.09 5.45
CA GLY A 37 -31.24 -42.83 5.89
C GLY A 37 -31.28 -43.36 7.34
N GLY A 38 -32.35 -44.04 7.75
CA GLY A 38 -32.41 -44.73 9.04
C GLY A 38 -31.87 -46.16 8.95
N GLY A 39 -30.63 -46.39 9.42
CA GLY A 39 -30.03 -47.71 9.47
C GLY A 39 -28.84 -47.79 10.45
N ALA A 40 -28.94 -48.69 11.42
CA ALA A 40 -28.05 -48.83 12.57
C ALA A 40 -26.58 -49.15 12.21
N PHE A 41 -25.64 -48.37 12.76
CA PHE A 41 -24.24 -48.79 12.90
C PHE A 41 -23.67 -48.32 14.24
N ARG A 42 -23.32 -49.29 15.12
CA ARG A 42 -22.65 -49.06 16.41
C ARG A 42 -21.24 -48.52 16.17
N SER A 43 -20.89 -47.38 16.77
CA SER A 43 -19.48 -46.92 16.87
C SER A 43 -18.95 -47.13 18.29
N PRO A 44 -17.76 -47.74 18.46
CA PRO A 44 -17.11 -47.85 19.76
C PRO A 44 -16.50 -46.50 20.18
N GLY A 45 -16.32 -46.35 21.49
CA GLY A 45 -16.06 -45.09 22.18
C GLY A 45 -15.02 -44.16 21.54
N ARG A 46 -15.39 -42.88 21.44
CA ARG A 46 -14.44 -41.78 21.26
C ARG A 46 -14.15 -41.18 22.62
N THR A 47 -12.88 -41.29 23.03
CA THR A 47 -12.26 -40.49 24.07
C THR A 47 -12.44 -38.99 23.78
N PRO A 48 -12.46 -38.13 24.81
CA PRO A 48 -12.61 -36.69 24.60
C PRO A 48 -11.42 -36.19 23.79
N SER A 49 -11.70 -35.72 22.58
CA SER A 49 -10.72 -35.08 21.71
C SER A 49 -10.16 -33.84 22.42
N SER A 50 -8.87 -33.91 22.73
CA SER A 50 -8.02 -32.78 23.09
C SER A 50 -8.30 -31.56 22.20
N PRO A 51 -8.23 -30.33 22.73
CA PRO A 51 -8.54 -29.14 21.96
C PRO A 51 -7.58 -29.03 20.79
N GLU A 52 -8.13 -29.07 19.56
CA GLU A 52 -7.40 -28.76 18.34
C GLU A 52 -6.75 -27.38 18.49
N ARG A 53 -5.44 -27.39 18.71
CA ARG A 53 -4.59 -26.22 18.49
C ARG A 53 -4.69 -25.86 17.01
N ARG A 54 -5.61 -24.95 16.68
CA ARG A 54 -5.63 -24.26 15.39
C ARG A 54 -4.23 -23.66 15.18
N GLY A 55 -3.53 -24.21 14.18
CA GLY A 55 -2.19 -23.81 13.82
C GLY A 55 -2.09 -22.31 13.61
N GLN A 56 -1.21 -21.68 14.39
CA GLN A 56 -0.65 -20.36 14.12
C GLN A 56 0.24 -20.48 12.88
N SER A 57 -0.35 -20.45 11.68
CA SER A 57 0.40 -20.29 10.43
C SER A 57 -0.25 -19.17 9.62
N GLY A 58 0.29 -17.96 9.75
CA GLY A 58 -0.18 -16.79 8.98
C GLY A 58 -0.02 -15.42 9.63
N TRP A 59 0.67 -15.29 10.77
CA TRP A 59 0.80 -14.03 11.52
C TRP A 59 1.37 -12.86 10.70
N TRP A 60 2.12 -13.12 9.63
CA TRP A 60 2.75 -12.10 8.78
C TRP A 60 1.90 -11.60 7.60
N PHE A 61 0.88 -12.33 7.16
CA PHE A 61 0.18 -12.05 5.89
C PHE A 61 -1.17 -11.33 6.02
N ASN A 62 -1.63 -11.03 7.23
CA ASN A 62 -3.03 -10.61 7.44
C ASN A 62 -3.19 -9.21 8.07
N ARG A 63 -2.19 -8.33 7.96
CA ARG A 63 -2.33 -6.93 8.40
C ARG A 63 -3.33 -6.19 7.51
N PRO A 64 -4.35 -5.52 8.07
CA PRO A 64 -5.29 -4.73 7.28
C PRO A 64 -4.56 -3.60 6.53
N SER A 65 -5.00 -3.31 5.32
CA SER A 65 -4.53 -2.11 4.61
C SER A 65 -5.01 -0.84 5.33
N ALA A 66 -4.30 0.28 5.13
CA ALA A 66 -4.68 1.58 5.70
C ALA A 66 -6.14 1.97 5.36
N ARG A 67 -6.57 1.69 4.12
CA ARG A 67 -7.94 1.95 3.65
C ARG A 67 -8.99 1.07 4.34
N GLN A 68 -8.68 -0.21 4.58
CA GLN A 68 -9.56 -1.11 5.32
C GLN A 68 -9.70 -0.70 6.79
N LEU A 69 -8.60 -0.30 7.43
CA LEU A 69 -8.61 0.19 8.81
C LEU A 69 -9.36 1.52 8.94
N ALA A 70 -9.16 2.45 8.00
CA ALA A 70 -9.91 3.71 7.94
C ALA A 70 -11.41 3.46 7.79
N ALA A 71 -11.81 2.57 6.87
CA ALA A 71 -13.22 2.20 6.71
C ALA A 71 -13.81 1.54 7.96
N PHE A 72 -13.04 0.69 8.66
CA PHE A 72 -13.45 0.11 9.93
C PHE A 72 -13.68 1.19 11.00
N ALA A 73 -12.75 2.13 11.15
CA ALA A 73 -12.88 3.23 12.10
C ALA A 73 -14.08 4.13 11.77
N ARG A 74 -14.29 4.46 10.49
CA ARG A 74 -15.45 5.22 10.03
C ARG A 74 -16.77 4.53 10.35
N GLN A 75 -16.88 3.24 10.05
CA GLN A 75 -18.10 2.49 10.34
C GLN A 75 -18.36 2.41 11.85
N LEU A 76 -17.32 2.21 12.67
CA LEU A 76 -17.46 2.24 14.12
C LEU A 76 -17.95 3.61 14.60
N ALA A 77 -17.31 4.69 14.13
CA ALA A 77 -17.68 6.07 14.46
C ALA A 77 -19.15 6.38 14.10
N THR A 78 -19.57 6.06 12.87
CA THR A 78 -20.95 6.28 12.41
C THR A 78 -21.97 5.49 13.24
N LEU A 79 -21.68 4.24 13.59
CA LEU A 79 -22.60 3.46 14.42
C LEU A 79 -22.72 4.06 15.83
N THR A 80 -21.60 4.48 16.43
CA THR A 80 -21.62 5.11 17.77
C THR A 80 -22.26 6.50 17.76
N GLU A 81 -22.07 7.29 16.70
CA GLU A 81 -22.64 8.62 16.53
C GLU A 81 -24.18 8.60 16.43
N VAL A 82 -24.74 7.56 15.78
CA VAL A 82 -26.20 7.35 15.70
C VAL A 82 -26.76 6.72 17.00
N GLY A 83 -25.92 6.52 18.02
CA GLY A 83 -26.32 6.04 19.35
C GLY A 83 -26.43 4.52 19.47
N ILE A 84 -25.88 3.74 18.53
CA ILE A 84 -25.84 2.28 18.67
C ILE A 84 -24.82 1.90 19.75
N PRO A 85 -25.18 1.08 20.75
CA PRO A 85 -24.26 0.68 21.82
C PRO A 85 -22.96 0.09 21.28
N LEU A 86 -21.82 0.47 21.86
CA LEU A 86 -20.49 0.09 21.39
C LEU A 86 -20.33 -1.42 21.16
N LEU A 87 -20.80 -2.24 22.12
CA LEU A 87 -20.77 -3.70 22.00
C LEU A 87 -21.51 -4.17 20.74
N ARG A 88 -22.71 -3.62 20.48
CA ARG A 88 -23.50 -3.97 19.30
C ARG A 88 -22.82 -3.49 18.02
N SER A 89 -22.21 -2.31 18.03
CA SER A 89 -21.44 -1.79 16.90
C SER A 89 -20.27 -2.72 16.54
N LEU A 90 -19.51 -3.20 17.54
CA LEU A 90 -18.42 -4.16 17.34
C LEU A 90 -18.91 -5.52 16.81
N GLN A 91 -20.05 -6.01 17.30
CA GLN A 91 -20.68 -7.23 16.77
C GLN A 91 -21.06 -7.08 15.29
N ILE A 92 -21.70 -5.97 14.92
CA ILE A 92 -22.07 -5.67 13.52
C ILE A 92 -20.82 -5.68 12.63
N LEU A 93 -19.74 -5.02 13.06
CA LEU A 93 -18.47 -5.02 12.32
C LEU A 93 -17.83 -6.42 12.25
N GLY A 94 -17.93 -7.20 13.33
CA GLY A 94 -17.47 -8.59 13.40
C GLY A 94 -18.28 -9.57 12.53
N GLU A 95 -19.51 -9.22 12.15
CA GLU A 95 -20.33 -10.01 11.21
C GLU A 95 -20.13 -9.55 9.76
N ARG A 96 -20.00 -8.24 9.54
CA ARG A 96 -20.03 -7.61 8.21
C ARG A 96 -18.66 -7.35 7.59
N SER A 97 -17.57 -7.39 8.37
CA SER A 97 -16.24 -7.11 7.83
C SER A 97 -15.86 -8.11 6.75
N THR A 98 -15.45 -7.60 5.59
CA THR A 98 -14.94 -8.41 4.46
C THR A 98 -13.52 -8.90 4.70
N THR A 99 -12.77 -8.22 5.59
CA THR A 99 -11.37 -8.54 5.89
C THR A 99 -11.31 -9.54 7.04
N PRO A 100 -10.79 -10.77 6.84
CA PRO A 100 -10.81 -11.80 7.87
C PRO A 100 -10.13 -11.39 9.18
N ARG A 101 -9.02 -10.63 9.10
CA ARG A 101 -8.34 -10.12 10.29
C ARG A 101 -9.22 -9.18 11.09
N LEU A 102 -9.75 -8.12 10.45
CA LEU A 102 -10.64 -7.15 11.10
C LEU A 102 -11.89 -7.82 11.66
N ARG A 103 -12.42 -8.83 10.97
CA ARG A 103 -13.54 -9.64 11.46
C ARG A 103 -13.20 -10.31 12.79
N SER A 104 -12.08 -11.06 12.82
CA SER A 104 -11.63 -11.75 14.03
C SER A 104 -11.29 -10.79 15.18
N THR A 105 -10.69 -9.64 14.85
CA THR A 105 -10.35 -8.61 15.82
C THR A 105 -11.62 -7.97 16.39
N ALA A 106 -12.59 -7.58 15.57
CA ALA A 106 -13.85 -7.00 16.04
C ALA A 106 -14.65 -7.94 16.95
N GLN A 107 -14.67 -9.25 16.62
CA GLN A 107 -15.29 -10.27 17.48
C GLN A 107 -14.58 -10.41 18.84
N ASP A 108 -13.25 -10.34 18.86
CA ASP A 108 -12.48 -10.38 20.10
C ASP A 108 -12.68 -9.10 20.93
N LEU A 109 -12.71 -7.93 20.29
CA LEU A 109 -13.03 -6.66 20.93
C LEU A 109 -14.43 -6.70 21.55
N ALA A 110 -15.43 -7.18 20.82
CA ALA A 110 -16.80 -7.31 21.33
C ALA A 110 -16.83 -8.17 22.60
N ARG A 111 -16.18 -9.34 22.59
CA ARG A 111 -16.10 -10.23 23.75
C ARG A 111 -15.45 -9.56 24.97
N ARG A 112 -14.34 -8.87 24.77
CA ARG A 112 -13.61 -8.18 25.86
C ARG A 112 -14.40 -7.00 26.45
N VAL A 113 -15.09 -6.26 25.59
CA VAL A 113 -15.97 -5.16 26.03
C VAL A 113 -17.20 -5.72 26.77
N GLU A 114 -17.73 -6.86 26.33
CA GLU A 114 -18.79 -7.60 27.05
C GLU A 114 -18.34 -8.08 28.42
N GLU A 115 -17.06 -8.49 28.56
CA GLU A 115 -16.41 -8.81 29.83
C GLU A 115 -16.11 -7.56 30.72
N GLY A 116 -16.41 -6.36 30.23
CA GLY A 116 -16.25 -5.10 30.97
C GLY A 116 -14.87 -4.42 30.81
N GLN A 117 -14.03 -4.87 29.86
CA GLN A 117 -12.77 -4.19 29.57
C GLN A 117 -13.03 -2.89 28.78
N PRO A 118 -12.30 -1.79 29.06
CA PRO A 118 -12.29 -0.62 28.18
C PRO A 118 -11.85 -1.01 26.76
N LEU A 119 -12.46 -0.39 25.75
CA LEU A 119 -12.16 -0.57 24.33
C LEU A 119 -10.68 -0.32 24.04
N SER A 120 -10.09 0.73 24.60
CA SER A 120 -8.66 1.03 24.42
C SER A 120 -7.76 -0.10 24.94
N THR A 121 -8.13 -0.73 26.06
CA THR A 121 -7.42 -1.88 26.61
C THR A 121 -7.61 -3.12 25.72
N ALA A 122 -8.84 -3.37 25.27
CA ALA A 122 -9.11 -4.45 24.33
C ALA A 122 -8.33 -4.30 23.01
N MET A 123 -8.22 -3.08 22.48
CA MET A 123 -7.45 -2.77 21.27
C MET A 123 -5.94 -2.95 21.46
N SER A 124 -5.41 -2.69 22.66
CA SER A 124 -3.97 -2.86 22.96
C SER A 124 -3.48 -4.31 22.80
N HIS A 125 -4.38 -5.30 22.87
CA HIS A 125 -4.06 -6.70 22.60
C HIS A 125 -3.86 -7.03 21.11
N HIS A 126 -4.16 -6.09 20.21
CA HIS A 126 -4.01 -6.24 18.76
C HIS A 126 -3.08 -5.17 18.17
N PRO A 127 -1.81 -5.06 18.61
CA PRO A 127 -0.87 -4.02 18.18
C PRO A 127 -0.49 -4.11 16.70
N GLU A 128 -0.71 -5.25 16.06
CA GLU A 128 -0.55 -5.42 14.62
C GLU A 128 -1.69 -4.85 13.78
N VAL A 129 -2.83 -4.50 14.40
CA VAL A 129 -4.00 -3.87 13.76
C VAL A 129 -4.13 -2.41 14.17
N PHE A 130 -4.00 -2.11 15.46
CA PHE A 130 -4.18 -0.77 16.00
C PHE A 130 -2.84 -0.16 16.38
N SER A 131 -2.53 1.01 15.83
CA SER A 131 -1.35 1.79 16.18
C SER A 131 -1.50 2.41 17.57
N GLY A 132 -0.38 2.84 18.18
CA GLY A 132 -0.39 3.60 19.43
C GLY A 132 -1.29 4.84 19.36
N MET A 133 -1.30 5.53 18.20
CA MET A 133 -2.23 6.62 17.93
C MET A 133 -3.70 6.22 18.08
N PHE A 134 -4.10 5.14 17.42
CA PHE A 134 -5.48 4.65 17.45
C PHE A 134 -5.92 4.38 18.89
N ILE A 135 -5.09 3.66 19.64
CA ILE A 135 -5.36 3.29 21.03
C ILE A 135 -5.41 4.53 21.92
N GLY A 136 -4.49 5.48 21.73
CA GLY A 136 -4.42 6.73 22.50
C GLY A 136 -5.67 7.59 22.35
N VAL A 137 -6.15 7.76 21.11
CA VAL A 137 -7.38 8.53 20.82
C VAL A 137 -8.58 7.89 21.51
N VAL A 138 -8.73 6.58 21.35
CA VAL A 138 -9.84 5.84 21.97
C VAL A 138 -9.77 5.94 23.49
N ARG A 139 -8.59 5.76 24.08
CA ARG A 139 -8.40 5.86 25.54
C ARG A 139 -8.82 7.22 26.08
N ALA A 140 -8.40 8.29 25.42
CA ALA A 140 -8.75 9.64 25.84
C ALA A 140 -10.25 9.91 25.66
N GLY A 141 -10.85 9.41 24.57
CA GLY A 141 -12.30 9.47 24.34
C GLY A 141 -13.11 8.72 25.40
N GLU A 142 -12.64 7.54 25.82
CA GLU A 142 -13.24 6.77 26.92
C GLU A 142 -13.15 7.49 28.26
N ALA A 143 -11.96 8.01 28.60
CA ALA A 143 -11.74 8.72 29.85
C ALA A 143 -12.54 10.03 29.94
N GLY A 144 -12.68 10.73 28.82
CA GLY A 144 -13.44 11.99 28.71
C GLY A 144 -14.93 11.81 28.49
N GLY A 145 -15.44 10.58 28.28
CA GLY A 145 -16.85 10.33 27.97
C GLY A 145 -17.31 10.88 26.62
N ILE A 146 -16.37 11.11 25.70
CA ILE A 146 -16.59 11.73 24.37
C ILE A 146 -16.16 10.79 23.24
N LEU A 147 -16.35 9.49 23.45
CA LEU A 147 -15.85 8.42 22.57
C LEU A 147 -16.40 8.52 21.15
N ASP A 148 -17.65 8.93 20.99
CA ASP A 148 -18.30 9.20 19.71
C ASP A 148 -17.51 10.23 18.87
N SER A 149 -17.25 11.41 19.44
CA SER A 149 -16.52 12.48 18.76
C SER A 149 -15.06 12.10 18.51
N ALA A 150 -14.42 11.37 19.44
CA ALA A 150 -13.06 10.89 19.31
C ALA A 150 -12.93 9.88 18.16
N LEU A 151 -13.88 8.95 18.03
CA LEU A 151 -13.94 7.98 16.94
C LEU A 151 -14.16 8.66 15.58
N THR A 152 -15.03 9.68 15.50
CA THR A 152 -15.26 10.44 14.27
C THR A 152 -13.98 11.14 13.80
N ARG A 153 -13.28 11.83 14.70
CA ARG A 153 -12.01 12.50 14.38
C ARG A 153 -10.89 11.51 14.04
N LEU A 154 -10.86 10.36 14.71
CA LEU A 154 -9.94 9.27 14.38
C LEU A 154 -10.20 8.76 12.97
N ALA A 155 -11.47 8.54 12.61
CA ALA A 155 -11.85 8.11 11.27
C ALA A 155 -11.43 9.13 10.20
N ASP A 156 -11.69 10.43 10.42
CA ASP A 156 -11.25 11.50 9.51
C ASP A 156 -9.72 11.45 9.30
N THR A 157 -8.97 11.33 10.40
CA THR A 157 -7.50 11.27 10.39
C THR A 157 -7.00 10.05 9.60
N LEU A 158 -7.60 8.88 9.83
CA LEU A 158 -7.20 7.64 9.16
C LEU A 158 -7.56 7.63 7.67
N GLU A 159 -8.72 8.19 7.29
CA GLU A 159 -9.12 8.34 5.89
C GLU A 159 -8.15 9.24 5.13
N ARG A 160 -7.81 10.41 5.67
CA ARG A 160 -6.83 11.32 5.07
C ARG A 160 -5.45 10.68 4.91
N ARG A 161 -4.97 9.97 5.94
CA ARG A 161 -3.72 9.20 5.84
C ARG A 161 -3.77 8.12 4.77
N ALA A 162 -4.89 7.42 4.64
CA ALA A 162 -5.08 6.42 3.60
C ALA A 162 -5.11 7.05 2.19
N GLU A 163 -5.70 8.23 2.04
CA GLU A 163 -5.69 9.02 0.80
C GLU A 163 -4.28 9.44 0.41
N VAL A 164 -3.52 10.07 1.31
CA VAL A 164 -2.13 10.47 1.06
C VAL A 164 -1.29 9.26 0.65
N LYS A 165 -1.38 8.15 1.39
CA LYS A 165 -0.69 6.90 1.04
C LYS A 165 -1.10 6.39 -0.33
N GLN A 166 -2.39 6.42 -0.65
CA GLN A 166 -2.87 5.98 -1.96
C GLN A 166 -2.33 6.88 -3.08
N ARG A 167 -2.31 8.20 -2.90
CA ARG A 167 -1.74 9.15 -3.88
C ARG A 167 -0.27 8.87 -4.13
N VAL A 168 0.52 8.62 -3.07
CA VAL A 168 1.94 8.21 -3.19
C VAL A 168 2.07 6.91 -3.98
N MET A 169 1.29 5.87 -3.65
CA MET A 169 1.36 4.58 -4.34
C MET A 169 0.94 4.71 -5.81
N SER A 170 -0.11 5.49 -6.10
CA SER A 170 -0.58 5.76 -7.46
C SER A 170 0.47 6.51 -8.29
N ALA A 171 1.15 7.51 -7.72
CA ALA A 171 2.21 8.25 -8.40
C ALA A 171 3.39 7.34 -8.79
N LEU A 172 3.72 6.34 -7.97
CA LEU A 172 4.81 5.39 -8.24
C LEU A 172 4.43 4.24 -9.17
N THR A 173 3.13 3.98 -9.35
CA THR A 173 2.65 2.85 -10.17
C THR A 173 3.00 3.03 -11.63
N TYR A 174 2.84 4.25 -12.17
CA TYR A 174 3.13 4.54 -13.58
C TYR A 174 4.62 4.37 -13.95
N PRO A 175 5.59 4.95 -13.20
CA PRO A 175 7.01 4.67 -13.42
C PRO A 175 7.36 3.19 -13.36
N ALA A 176 6.80 2.45 -12.41
CA ALA A 176 7.10 1.02 -12.25
C ALA A 176 6.66 0.20 -13.48
N ILE A 177 5.46 0.46 -14.01
CA ILE A 177 4.96 -0.23 -15.22
C ILE A 177 5.80 0.16 -16.43
N THR A 178 6.14 1.43 -16.58
CA THR A 178 6.92 1.92 -17.73
C THR A 178 8.31 1.27 -17.77
N ILE A 179 9.02 1.26 -16.63
CA ILE A 179 10.33 0.59 -16.50
C ILE A 179 10.21 -0.91 -16.83
N LEU A 180 9.15 -1.58 -16.36
CA LEU A 180 8.93 -3.00 -16.66
C LEU A 180 8.79 -3.23 -18.18
N VAL A 181 8.02 -2.39 -18.87
CA VAL A 181 7.83 -2.46 -20.32
C VAL A 181 9.12 -2.15 -21.07
N GLU A 182 9.88 -1.14 -20.66
CA GLU A 182 11.18 -0.80 -21.27
C GLU A 182 12.17 -1.96 -21.17
N ILE A 183 12.30 -2.55 -19.98
CA ILE A 183 13.15 -3.73 -19.76
C ILE A 183 12.68 -4.89 -20.66
N ALA A 184 11.37 -5.14 -20.74
CA ALA A 184 10.84 -6.19 -21.60
C ALA A 184 11.16 -5.96 -23.08
N VAL A 185 11.02 -4.73 -23.59
CA VAL A 185 11.35 -4.38 -24.97
C VAL A 185 12.84 -4.59 -25.24
N ILE A 186 13.72 -4.13 -24.35
CA ILE A 186 15.17 -4.32 -24.47
C ILE A 186 15.51 -5.81 -24.52
N ILE A 187 14.93 -6.62 -23.63
CA ILE A 187 15.13 -8.08 -23.60
C ILE A 187 14.68 -8.70 -24.94
N ILE A 188 13.52 -8.34 -25.46
CA ILE A 188 13.01 -8.86 -26.75
C ILE A 188 13.97 -8.51 -27.90
N ILE A 189 14.44 -7.27 -27.96
CA ILE A 189 15.39 -6.83 -29.00
C ILE A 189 16.70 -7.60 -28.87
N LEU A 190 17.25 -7.77 -27.66
CA LEU A 190 18.51 -8.50 -27.47
C LEU A 190 18.37 -9.99 -27.76
N VAL A 191 17.29 -10.65 -27.31
CA VAL A 191 17.09 -12.09 -27.44
C VAL A 191 16.63 -12.51 -28.84
N TYR A 192 15.78 -11.72 -29.48
CA TYR A 192 15.19 -12.08 -30.78
C TYR A 192 15.61 -11.15 -31.93
N GLY A 193 15.70 -9.84 -31.69
CA GLY A 193 16.01 -8.86 -32.73
C GLY A 193 17.45 -8.95 -33.21
N LEU A 194 18.40 -8.83 -32.26
CA LEU A 194 19.83 -8.79 -32.52
C LEU A 194 20.37 -10.05 -33.26
N PRO A 195 20.00 -11.29 -32.87
CA PRO A 195 20.53 -12.48 -33.53
C PRO A 195 20.05 -12.62 -34.97
N LYS A 196 18.80 -12.25 -35.27
CA LYS A 196 18.26 -12.29 -36.64
C LYS A 196 19.00 -11.30 -37.54
N LEU A 197 19.30 -10.12 -37.02
CA LEU A 197 20.07 -9.10 -37.74
C LEU A 197 21.50 -9.57 -37.98
N VAL A 198 22.16 -10.15 -36.97
CA VAL A 198 23.54 -10.63 -37.12
C VAL A 198 23.66 -11.90 -37.96
N ALA A 199 22.63 -12.76 -37.98
CA ALA A 199 22.59 -13.93 -38.87
C ALA A 199 22.64 -13.57 -40.36
N ALA A 200 22.27 -12.34 -40.73
CA ALA A 200 22.39 -11.85 -42.10
C ALA A 200 23.83 -11.44 -42.49
N TYR A 201 24.77 -11.39 -41.54
CA TYR A 201 26.17 -11.02 -41.82
C TYR A 201 27.03 -12.25 -42.15
N PRO A 202 27.78 -12.23 -43.27
CA PRO A 202 28.55 -13.38 -43.75
C PRO A 202 29.76 -13.75 -42.87
N ASN A 203 30.49 -12.77 -42.32
CA ASN A 203 31.66 -12.99 -41.47
C ASN A 203 31.43 -12.45 -40.04
N LYS A 204 31.28 -13.35 -39.07
CA LYS A 204 31.07 -12.99 -37.65
C LYS A 204 32.37 -12.57 -36.92
N SER A 205 33.53 -12.78 -37.56
CA SER A 205 34.87 -12.54 -37.01
C SER A 205 35.30 -11.06 -37.08
N ASP A 206 34.72 -10.29 -38.00
CA ASP A 206 35.10 -8.89 -38.28
C ASP A 206 34.21 -7.87 -37.56
N LEU A 207 33.40 -8.32 -36.60
CA LEU A 207 32.45 -7.46 -35.90
C LEU A 207 33.19 -6.56 -34.89
N PRO A 208 32.87 -5.26 -34.82
CA PRO A 208 33.38 -4.37 -33.79
C PRO A 208 33.11 -4.88 -32.38
N GLY A 209 34.02 -4.60 -31.44
CA GLY A 209 33.96 -5.14 -30.08
C GLY A 209 32.67 -4.81 -29.31
N THR A 210 32.02 -3.68 -29.62
CA THR A 210 30.70 -3.31 -29.07
C THR A 210 29.61 -4.27 -29.54
N THR A 211 29.52 -4.56 -30.84
CA THR A 211 28.60 -5.55 -31.42
C THR A 211 28.86 -6.95 -30.87
N GLN A 212 30.14 -7.34 -30.74
CA GLN A 212 30.50 -8.66 -30.23
C GLN A 212 30.13 -8.83 -28.75
N ALA A 213 30.29 -7.79 -27.92
CA ALA A 213 29.84 -7.79 -26.54
C ALA A 213 28.31 -7.96 -26.42
N LEU A 214 27.53 -7.26 -27.25
CA LEU A 214 26.07 -7.42 -27.28
C LEU A 214 25.67 -8.83 -27.74
N LEU A 215 26.36 -9.39 -28.73
CA LEU A 215 26.10 -10.75 -29.21
C LEU A 215 26.41 -11.81 -28.17
N ASN A 216 27.53 -11.66 -27.45
CA ASN A 216 27.87 -12.55 -26.35
C ASN A 216 26.82 -12.47 -25.24
N THR A 217 26.35 -11.26 -24.93
CA THR A 217 25.28 -11.03 -23.95
C THR A 217 23.97 -11.67 -24.41
N SER A 218 23.60 -11.48 -25.68
CA SER A 218 22.41 -12.08 -26.29
C SER A 218 22.46 -13.61 -26.32
N ALA A 219 23.59 -14.19 -26.74
CA ALA A 219 23.79 -15.63 -26.77
C ALA A 219 23.73 -16.23 -25.36
N TRP A 220 24.34 -15.55 -24.37
CA TRP A 220 24.22 -15.93 -22.97
C TRP A 220 22.77 -15.86 -22.49
N MET A 221 22.04 -14.79 -22.79
CA MET A 221 20.62 -14.63 -22.42
C MET A 221 19.72 -15.68 -23.08
N GLN A 222 19.97 -16.06 -24.34
CA GLN A 222 19.21 -17.11 -25.03
C GLN A 222 19.46 -18.49 -24.42
N ALA A 223 20.73 -18.83 -24.19
CA ALA A 223 21.11 -20.10 -23.57
C ALA A 223 20.61 -20.20 -22.11
N ASN A 224 20.51 -19.07 -21.42
CA ASN A 224 20.21 -18.99 -19.98
C ASN A 224 18.90 -18.21 -19.70
N TRP A 225 17.91 -18.26 -20.59
CA TRP A 225 16.68 -17.47 -20.45
C TRP A 225 15.95 -17.73 -19.13
N PHE A 226 16.01 -18.97 -18.63
CA PHE A 226 15.46 -19.37 -17.34
C PHE A 226 16.12 -18.61 -16.18
N PHE A 227 17.45 -18.40 -16.23
CA PHE A 227 18.17 -17.61 -15.22
C PHE A 227 17.79 -16.13 -15.27
N VAL A 228 17.46 -15.58 -16.44
CA VAL A 228 16.99 -14.19 -16.57
C VAL A 228 15.63 -14.03 -15.90
N VAL A 229 14.70 -14.96 -16.11
CA VAL A 229 13.39 -14.96 -15.44
C VAL A 229 13.56 -15.12 -13.92
N ILE A 230 14.41 -16.05 -13.49
CA ILE A 230 14.75 -16.22 -12.06
C ILE A 230 15.35 -14.95 -11.49
N LEU A 231 16.27 -14.29 -12.20
CA LEU A 231 16.88 -13.04 -11.74
C LEU A 231 15.83 -11.95 -11.53
N ILE A 232 14.88 -11.80 -12.47
CA ILE A 232 13.78 -10.84 -12.33
C ILE A 232 12.94 -11.17 -11.08
N VAL A 233 12.57 -12.44 -10.89
CA VAL A 233 11.81 -12.88 -9.70
C VAL A 233 12.61 -12.63 -8.42
N ILE A 234 13.91 -12.94 -8.40
CA ILE A 234 14.81 -12.69 -7.26
C ILE A 234 14.91 -11.19 -6.98
N VAL A 235 15.01 -10.34 -7.99
CA VAL A 235 15.05 -8.88 -7.81
C VAL A 235 13.72 -8.40 -7.22
N ILE A 236 12.57 -8.85 -7.73
CA ILE A 236 11.25 -8.47 -7.20
C ILE A 236 11.09 -8.93 -5.75
N VAL A 237 11.40 -10.20 -5.46
CA VAL A 237 11.30 -10.78 -4.11
C VAL A 237 12.34 -10.18 -3.17
N GLY A 238 13.55 -9.88 -3.66
CA GLY A 238 14.62 -9.26 -2.92
C GLY A 238 14.28 -7.83 -2.51
N ILE A 239 13.77 -7.03 -3.46
CA ILE A 239 13.24 -5.69 -3.18
C ILE A 239 12.13 -5.79 -2.12
N TRP A 240 11.17 -6.70 -2.30
CA TRP A 240 10.09 -6.93 -1.34
C TRP A 240 10.62 -7.30 0.06
N ALA A 241 11.59 -8.21 0.15
CA ALA A 241 12.21 -8.65 1.41
C ALA A 241 12.99 -7.52 2.09
N ILE A 242 13.73 -6.70 1.33
CA ILE A 242 14.45 -5.52 1.85
C ILE A 242 13.45 -4.54 2.47
N PHE A 243 12.31 -4.28 1.82
CA PHE A 243 11.22 -3.45 2.36
C PHE A 243 10.53 -4.03 3.61
N GLN A 244 10.65 -5.34 3.87
CA GLN A 244 10.15 -5.96 5.09
C GLN A 244 11.19 -5.96 6.22
N SER A 245 12.48 -5.97 5.90
CA SER A 245 13.58 -6.03 6.89
C SER A 245 13.89 -4.66 7.52
N ILE A 246 14.24 -4.65 8.82
CA ILE A 246 14.60 -3.43 9.55
C ILE A 246 15.88 -2.79 8.97
N ALA A 247 16.92 -3.61 8.73
CA ALA A 247 18.19 -3.14 8.15
C ALA A 247 18.02 -2.65 6.70
N GLY A 248 17.18 -3.33 5.91
CA GLY A 248 16.87 -2.93 4.54
C GLY A 248 16.09 -1.62 4.49
N ARG A 249 15.09 -1.43 5.37
CA ARG A 249 14.39 -0.14 5.52
C ARG A 249 15.37 0.98 5.86
N TYR A 250 16.31 0.75 6.77
CA TYR A 250 17.32 1.76 7.13
C TYR A 250 18.25 2.13 5.96
N ALA A 251 18.73 1.12 5.22
CA ALA A 251 19.61 1.34 4.07
C ALA A 251 18.89 2.06 2.91
N ILE A 252 17.66 1.63 2.59
CA ILE A 252 16.81 2.30 1.60
C ILE A 252 16.51 3.72 2.05
N GLN A 253 16.09 3.92 3.31
CA GLN A 253 15.82 5.25 3.85
C GLN A 253 17.04 6.15 3.68
N ARG A 254 18.24 5.71 4.05
CA ARG A 254 19.45 6.53 3.89
C ARG A 254 19.76 6.87 2.42
N GLY A 255 19.63 5.90 1.51
CA GLY A 255 19.88 6.12 0.08
C GLY A 255 18.83 7.00 -0.59
N VAL A 256 17.55 6.69 -0.39
CA VAL A 256 16.41 7.39 -0.99
C VAL A 256 16.26 8.80 -0.41
N LEU A 257 16.47 8.99 0.90
CA LEU A 257 16.47 10.31 1.55
C LEU A 257 17.70 11.15 1.22
N SER A 258 18.71 10.59 0.52
CA SER A 258 19.82 11.39 -0.01
C SER A 258 19.44 12.13 -1.30
N ILE A 259 18.36 11.73 -1.98
CA ILE A 259 17.86 12.41 -3.17
C ILE A 259 17.09 13.67 -2.70
N PRO A 260 17.55 14.90 -3.05
CA PRO A 260 16.98 16.13 -2.47
C PRO A 260 15.47 16.28 -2.66
N ILE A 261 14.96 15.86 -3.82
CA ILE A 261 13.52 15.95 -4.13
C ILE A 261 12.71 14.99 -3.25
N VAL A 262 13.17 13.74 -3.10
CA VAL A 262 12.48 12.74 -2.28
C VAL A 262 12.59 13.06 -0.79
N ALA A 263 13.74 13.58 -0.35
CA ALA A 263 13.92 14.11 1.00
C ALA A 263 12.92 15.24 1.30
N GLY A 264 12.71 16.14 0.33
CA GLY A 264 11.70 17.20 0.41
C GLY A 264 10.28 16.65 0.58
N VAL A 265 9.88 15.65 -0.23
CA VAL A 265 8.55 15.02 -0.10
C VAL A 265 8.40 14.33 1.26
N ASN A 266 9.40 13.57 1.70
CA ASN A 266 9.35 12.91 2.99
C ASN A 266 9.24 13.91 4.14
N ARG A 267 9.97 15.04 4.10
CA ARG A 267 9.83 16.10 5.10
C ARG A 267 8.39 16.62 5.17
N LYS A 268 7.79 16.90 4.01
CA LYS A 268 6.41 17.41 3.92
C LYS A 268 5.37 16.42 4.44
N ILE A 269 5.53 15.13 4.12
CA ILE A 269 4.67 14.06 4.66
C ILE A 269 4.78 14.00 6.18
N ASN A 270 5.99 14.10 6.72
CA ASN A 270 6.20 14.04 8.16
C ASN A 270 5.58 15.25 8.90
N VAL A 271 5.67 16.45 8.32
CA VAL A 271 5.04 17.66 8.87
C VAL A 271 3.51 17.57 8.78
N GLU A 272 2.96 17.15 7.63
CA GLU A 272 1.52 16.91 7.46
C GLU A 272 1.01 15.92 8.52
N HIS A 273 1.71 14.81 8.68
CA HIS A 273 1.34 13.76 9.61
C HIS A 273 1.41 14.24 11.07
N PHE A 274 2.49 14.92 11.46
CA PHE A 274 2.61 15.54 12.78
C PHE A 274 1.44 16.49 13.05
N ALA A 275 1.21 17.44 12.15
CA ALA A 275 0.22 18.50 12.33
C ALA A 275 -1.21 17.95 12.33
N ARG A 276 -1.52 17.00 11.45
CA ARG A 276 -2.84 16.37 11.38
C ARG A 276 -3.15 15.54 12.61
N THR A 277 -2.16 14.84 13.14
CA THR A 277 -2.33 14.00 14.33
C THR A 277 -2.52 14.86 15.56
N LEU A 278 -1.60 15.80 15.79
CA LEU A 278 -1.69 16.68 16.95
C LEU A 278 -2.95 17.54 16.88
N GLY A 279 -3.24 18.13 15.72
CA GLY A 279 -4.47 18.89 15.46
C GLY A 279 -5.71 18.04 15.74
N GLY A 280 -5.83 16.87 15.11
CA GLY A 280 -6.98 15.98 15.31
C GLY A 280 -7.19 15.54 16.77
N LEU A 281 -6.10 15.27 17.50
CA LEU A 281 -6.14 14.93 18.93
C LEU A 281 -6.58 16.12 19.79
N THR A 282 -5.99 17.29 19.56
CA THR A 282 -6.33 18.52 20.31
C THR A 282 -7.76 18.97 20.04
N THR A 283 -8.24 18.94 18.79
CA THR A 283 -9.64 19.23 18.49
C THR A 283 -10.58 18.18 19.08
N ALA A 284 -10.13 16.94 19.31
CA ALA A 284 -10.87 15.91 20.04
C ALA A 284 -10.94 16.16 21.55
N GLY A 285 -10.37 17.27 22.06
CA GLY A 285 -10.37 17.61 23.47
C GLY A 285 -9.36 16.81 24.30
N ILE A 286 -8.40 16.13 23.65
CA ILE A 286 -7.35 15.38 24.34
C ILE A 286 -6.33 16.38 24.90
N PRO A 287 -5.92 16.25 26.18
CA PRO A 287 -4.92 17.13 26.78
C PRO A 287 -3.63 17.20 25.95
N LEU A 288 -3.03 18.38 25.82
CA LEU A 288 -1.90 18.63 24.92
C LEU A 288 -0.70 17.70 25.17
N ILE A 289 -0.35 17.45 26.43
CA ILE A 289 0.78 16.57 26.80
C ILE A 289 0.53 15.12 26.34
N ASP A 290 -0.69 14.62 26.52
CA ASP A 290 -1.09 13.29 26.03
C ASP A 290 -1.10 13.27 24.51
N ALA A 291 -1.64 14.32 23.88
CA ALA A 291 -1.70 14.44 22.43
C ALA A 291 -0.29 14.47 21.80
N LEU A 292 0.68 15.15 22.42
CA LEU A 292 2.08 15.16 21.99
C LEU A 292 2.72 13.77 22.13
N THR A 293 2.49 13.07 23.24
CA THR A 293 3.00 11.70 23.43
C THR A 293 2.45 10.75 22.37
N VAL A 294 1.14 10.78 22.14
CA VAL A 294 0.48 9.95 21.13
C VAL A 294 0.95 10.32 19.71
N THR A 295 1.19 11.60 19.44
CA THR A 295 1.72 12.07 18.16
C THR A 295 3.14 11.58 17.93
N ALA A 296 4.00 11.67 18.94
CA ALA A 296 5.38 11.17 18.88
C ALA A 296 5.39 9.66 18.57
N ASP A 297 4.65 8.86 19.31
CA ASP A 297 4.58 7.40 19.14
C ASP A 297 3.97 6.97 17.79
N SER A 298 3.22 7.87 17.15
CA SER A 298 2.65 7.61 15.83
C SER A 298 3.63 7.86 14.68
N SER A 299 4.70 8.60 14.91
CA SER A 299 5.63 9.02 13.86
C SER A 299 6.62 7.91 13.51
N ASP A 300 6.67 7.56 12.22
CA ASP A 300 7.65 6.59 11.70
C ASP A 300 9.06 7.21 11.55
N ASN A 301 9.20 8.52 11.75
CA ASN A 301 10.45 9.25 11.62
C ASN A 301 11.04 9.56 12.98
N GLU A 302 12.18 8.92 13.29
CA GLU A 302 12.89 9.07 14.56
C GLU A 302 13.23 10.53 14.91
N VAL A 303 13.54 11.37 13.90
CA VAL A 303 13.83 12.79 14.14
C VAL A 303 12.57 13.51 14.61
N VAL A 304 11.44 13.25 13.96
CA VAL A 304 10.15 13.84 14.35
C VAL A 304 9.74 13.32 15.71
N HIS A 305 9.78 12.00 15.94
CA HIS A 305 9.48 11.36 17.21
C HIS A 305 10.21 12.05 18.38
N ARG A 306 11.54 12.15 18.31
CA ARG A 306 12.33 12.82 19.34
C ARG A 306 12.00 14.30 19.49
N THR A 307 11.81 15.00 18.39
CA THR A 307 11.49 16.44 18.44
C THR A 307 10.15 16.68 19.13
N VAL A 308 9.14 15.83 18.89
CA VAL A 308 7.83 15.93 19.54
C VAL A 308 7.91 15.58 21.02
N LEU A 309 8.77 14.63 21.41
CA LEU A 309 9.05 14.37 22.83
C LEU A 309 9.76 15.56 23.49
N ASP A 310 10.72 16.19 22.82
CA ASP A 310 11.38 17.41 23.32
C ASP A 310 10.35 18.55 23.50
N VAL A 311 9.40 18.71 22.57
CA VAL A 311 8.26 19.64 22.69
C VAL A 311 7.42 19.30 23.92
N ARG A 312 7.02 18.05 24.10
CA ARG A 312 6.25 17.60 25.27
C ARG A 312 6.95 17.97 26.59
N ASP A 313 8.23 17.60 26.71
CA ASP A 313 9.01 17.84 27.93
C ASP A 313 9.22 19.33 28.22
N THR A 314 9.24 20.16 27.18
CA THR A 314 9.34 21.62 27.29
C THR A 314 8.03 22.22 27.77
N VAL A 315 6.90 21.82 27.18
CA VAL A 315 5.55 22.28 27.56
C VAL A 315 5.18 21.82 28.97
N GLU A 316 5.55 20.60 29.36
CA GLU A 316 5.31 20.08 30.71
C GLU A 316 6.01 20.94 31.79
N LYS A 317 7.14 21.56 31.45
CA LYS A 317 7.89 22.48 32.32
C LYS A 317 7.40 23.94 32.22
N GLY A 318 6.35 24.20 31.44
CA GLY A 318 5.80 25.55 31.20
C GLY A 318 6.58 26.38 30.17
N GLY A 319 7.45 25.74 29.37
CA GLY A 319 8.12 26.37 28.24
C GLY A 319 7.23 26.44 26.98
N LYS A 320 7.73 27.10 25.94
CA LYS A 320 6.99 27.29 24.68
C LYS A 320 7.30 26.18 23.65
N MET A 321 6.31 25.82 22.83
CA MET A 321 6.44 24.73 21.84
C MET A 321 7.44 25.05 20.72
N GLU A 322 7.57 26.32 20.33
CA GLU A 322 8.41 26.71 19.19
C GLU A 322 9.91 26.50 19.43
N GLU A 323 10.37 26.50 20.69
CA GLU A 323 11.80 26.38 21.02
C GLU A 323 12.42 25.08 20.48
N PRO A 324 11.92 23.88 20.83
CA PRO A 324 12.44 22.63 20.27
C PRO A 324 12.15 22.49 18.78
N LEU A 325 11.04 23.05 18.26
CA LEU A 325 10.72 22.99 16.84
C LEU A 325 11.69 23.79 15.96
N ARG A 326 12.11 24.99 16.40
CA ARG A 326 13.11 25.82 15.68
C ARG A 326 14.48 25.16 15.58
N SER A 327 14.81 24.27 16.51
CA SER A 327 16.11 23.61 16.55
C SER A 327 16.31 22.55 15.46
N ARG A 328 15.25 22.16 14.74
CA ARG A 328 15.26 21.02 13.80
C ARG A 328 14.84 21.43 12.39
N PRO A 329 15.60 21.06 11.34
CA PRO A 329 15.31 21.43 9.96
C PRO A 329 14.09 20.73 9.33
N VAL A 330 13.45 19.81 10.06
CA VAL A 330 12.24 19.11 9.59
C VAL A 330 11.03 20.05 9.59
N PHE A 331 10.94 20.94 10.57
CA PHE A 331 9.91 21.95 10.70
C PHE A 331 10.43 23.26 10.10
N ASP A 332 9.77 23.77 9.06
CA ASP A 332 10.17 25.03 8.47
C ASP A 332 9.67 26.22 9.31
N PRO A 333 10.21 27.44 9.08
CA PRO A 333 9.81 28.60 9.86
C PRO A 333 8.31 28.88 9.81
N LEU A 334 7.65 28.61 8.68
CA LEU A 334 6.21 28.79 8.54
C LEU A 334 5.41 27.91 9.51
N VAL A 335 5.76 26.63 9.63
CA VAL A 335 5.11 25.70 10.57
C VAL A 335 5.29 26.17 12.01
N VAL A 336 6.52 26.55 12.37
CA VAL A 336 6.83 27.02 13.72
C VAL A 336 6.03 28.29 14.05
N ASP A 337 6.01 29.27 13.15
CA ASP A 337 5.35 30.55 13.39
C ASP A 337 3.82 30.38 13.45
N MET A 338 3.24 29.48 12.64
CA MET A 338 1.81 29.13 12.73
C MET A 338 1.44 28.44 14.05
N ILE A 339 2.32 27.57 14.58
CA ILE A 339 2.12 26.93 15.89
C ILE A 339 2.20 27.97 17.00
N MET A 340 3.20 28.86 16.96
CA MET A 340 3.37 29.95 17.92
C MET A 340 2.13 30.87 17.95
N VAL A 341 1.66 31.33 16.78
CA VAL A 341 0.46 32.16 16.67
C VAL A 341 -0.79 31.41 17.13
N GLY A 342 -0.90 30.12 16.81
CA GLY A 342 -2.01 29.28 17.25
C GLY A 342 -2.04 29.10 18.76
N ASP A 343 -0.89 28.89 19.39
CA ASP A 343 -0.76 28.75 20.85
C ASP A 343 -1.11 30.06 21.57
N GLU A 344 -0.53 31.18 21.13
CA GLU A 344 -0.79 32.51 21.71
C GLU A 344 -2.25 32.95 21.55
N ALA A 345 -2.91 32.56 20.45
CA ALA A 345 -4.30 32.86 20.19
C ALA A 345 -5.28 31.83 20.79
N GLY A 346 -4.80 30.75 21.42
CA GLY A 346 -5.63 29.66 21.92
C GLY A 346 -6.38 28.88 20.83
N ALA A 347 -5.87 28.91 19.60
CA ALA A 347 -6.43 28.28 18.40
C ALA A 347 -5.45 27.28 17.75
N LEU A 348 -4.64 26.61 18.59
CA LEU A 348 -3.59 25.68 18.17
C LEU A 348 -4.14 24.54 17.30
N ASP A 349 -5.28 23.98 17.68
CA ASP A 349 -5.96 22.90 16.98
C ASP A 349 -6.31 23.29 15.52
N THR A 350 -6.83 24.49 15.34
CA THR A 350 -7.20 25.06 14.03
C THR A 350 -5.96 25.33 13.19
N MET A 351 -4.91 25.90 13.79
CA MET A 351 -3.66 26.17 13.07
C MET A 351 -2.95 24.89 12.65
N LEU A 352 -2.92 23.85 13.50
CA LEU A 352 -2.35 22.54 13.17
C LEU A 352 -3.07 21.87 12.01
N LEU A 353 -4.41 21.89 12.00
CA LEU A 353 -5.18 21.36 10.86
C LEU A 353 -4.93 22.17 9.58
N ARG A 354 -4.78 23.49 9.69
CA ARG A 354 -4.43 24.32 8.53
C ARG A 354 -3.03 24.00 7.98
N ILE A 355 -2.04 23.81 8.85
CA ILE A 355 -0.70 23.35 8.46
C ILE A 355 -0.81 22.01 7.73
N ALA A 356 -1.58 21.06 8.29
CA ALA A 356 -1.77 19.75 7.67
C ALA A 356 -2.34 19.85 6.25
N ASP A 357 -3.38 20.66 6.03
CA ASP A 357 -4.00 20.83 4.71
C ASP A 357 -3.06 21.51 3.70
N THR A 358 -2.30 22.51 4.15
CA THR A 358 -1.28 23.17 3.32
C THR A 358 -0.20 22.15 2.91
N TYR A 359 0.32 21.38 3.86
CA TYR A 359 1.37 20.41 3.59
C TYR A 359 0.89 19.20 2.81
N GLU A 360 -0.37 18.77 2.97
CA GLU A 360 -0.98 17.78 2.07
C GLU A 360 -0.97 18.27 0.62
N SER A 361 -1.37 19.52 0.40
CA SER A 361 -1.35 20.14 -0.93
C SER A 361 0.07 20.24 -1.49
N GLU A 362 1.06 20.53 -0.64
CA GLU A 362 2.46 20.53 -1.05
C GLU A 362 3.02 19.14 -1.36
N VAL A 363 2.60 18.10 -0.61
CA VAL A 363 2.93 16.70 -0.92
C VAL A 363 2.41 16.36 -2.30
N ASP A 364 1.14 16.67 -2.60
CA ASP A 364 0.54 16.42 -3.91
C ASP A 364 1.28 17.15 -5.03
N ASN A 365 1.64 18.42 -4.84
CA ASN A 365 2.41 19.16 -5.83
C ASN A 365 3.79 18.52 -6.06
N SER A 366 4.46 18.13 -4.97
CA SER A 366 5.80 17.53 -5.06
C SER A 366 5.77 16.15 -5.73
N LEU A 367 4.72 15.36 -5.49
CA LEU A 367 4.49 14.09 -6.19
C LEU A 367 4.27 14.31 -7.69
N ARG A 368 3.50 15.33 -8.09
CA ARG A 368 3.31 15.68 -9.51
C ARG A 368 4.62 16.09 -10.17
N THR A 369 5.42 16.93 -9.51
CA THR A 369 6.74 17.33 -10.01
C THR A 369 7.69 16.15 -10.17
N LEU A 370 7.69 15.22 -9.21
CA LEU A 370 8.47 13.99 -9.32
C LEU A 370 8.05 13.19 -10.55
N THR A 371 6.76 12.93 -10.71
CA THR A 371 6.24 12.18 -11.86
C THR A 371 6.57 12.87 -13.19
N SER A 372 6.47 14.20 -13.28
CA SER A 372 6.76 14.95 -14.51
C SER A 372 8.24 14.95 -14.89
N ILE A 373 9.16 14.76 -13.93
CA ILE A 373 10.61 14.65 -14.21
C ILE A 373 10.97 13.21 -14.60
N ILE A 374 10.30 12.22 -13.99
CA ILE A 374 10.56 10.81 -14.27
C ILE A 374 10.25 10.47 -15.73
N GLU A 375 9.16 11.00 -16.31
CA GLU A 375 8.76 10.68 -17.68
C GLU A 375 9.83 11.06 -18.74
N PRO A 376 10.35 12.30 -18.81
CA PRO A 376 11.45 12.62 -19.71
C PRO A 376 12.71 11.78 -19.47
N LEU A 377 13.02 11.46 -18.21
CA LEU A 377 14.18 10.65 -17.87
C LEU A 377 14.06 9.22 -18.44
N LEU A 378 12.87 8.62 -18.32
CA LEU A 378 12.57 7.30 -18.89
C LEU A 378 12.69 7.32 -20.41
N ILE A 379 12.13 8.32 -21.08
CA ILE A 379 12.26 8.49 -22.54
C ILE A 379 13.72 8.63 -22.96
N ILE A 380 14.52 9.43 -22.25
CA ILE A 380 15.96 9.57 -22.52
C ILE A 380 16.69 8.25 -22.31
N MET A 381 16.39 7.52 -21.23
CA MET A 381 17.00 6.23 -20.94
C MET A 381 16.69 5.22 -22.05
N LEU A 382 15.43 5.12 -22.47
CA LEU A 382 15.01 4.27 -23.57
C LEU A 382 15.70 4.68 -24.88
N GLY A 383 15.76 5.98 -25.17
CA GLY A 383 16.43 6.51 -26.35
C GLY A 383 17.92 6.17 -26.38
N ILE A 384 18.62 6.29 -25.26
CA ILE A 384 20.03 5.89 -25.13
C ILE A 384 20.18 4.38 -25.31
N ALA A 385 19.31 3.58 -24.68
CA ALA A 385 19.36 2.12 -24.77
C ALA A 385 19.13 1.63 -26.21
N VAL A 386 18.07 2.11 -26.86
CA VAL A 386 17.74 1.76 -28.25
C VAL A 386 18.78 2.32 -29.22
N GLY A 387 19.23 3.56 -29.01
CA GLY A 387 20.29 4.19 -29.82
C GLY A 387 21.61 3.42 -29.74
N PHE A 388 22.00 2.99 -28.54
CA PHE A 388 23.18 2.14 -28.33
C PHE A 388 23.06 0.81 -29.08
N ILE A 389 21.89 0.14 -29.00
CA ILE A 389 21.63 -1.09 -29.77
C ILE A 389 21.70 -0.81 -31.27
N ALA A 390 21.08 0.27 -31.75
CA ALA A 390 21.09 0.63 -33.16
C ALA A 390 22.52 0.86 -33.66
N VAL A 391 23.33 1.66 -32.96
CA VAL A 391 24.74 1.89 -33.32
C VAL A 391 25.52 0.58 -33.31
N ALA A 392 25.35 -0.27 -32.30
CA ALA A 392 26.02 -1.56 -32.24
C ALA A 392 25.62 -2.49 -33.41
N VAL A 393 24.37 -2.41 -33.90
CA VAL A 393 23.90 -3.18 -35.06
C VAL A 393 24.42 -2.60 -36.40
N PHE A 394 24.48 -1.28 -36.54
CA PHE A 394 24.86 -0.61 -37.79
C PHE A 394 26.38 -0.48 -37.99
N GLN A 395 27.15 -0.51 -36.90
CA GLN A 395 28.61 -0.45 -36.93
C GLN A 395 29.25 -1.48 -37.89
N PRO A 396 28.89 -2.79 -37.86
CA PRO A 396 29.37 -3.78 -38.82
C PRO A 396 29.11 -3.42 -40.28
N TYR A 397 27.91 -2.91 -40.60
CA TYR A 397 27.55 -2.49 -41.94
C TYR A 397 28.43 -1.34 -42.44
N VAL A 398 28.64 -0.31 -41.60
CA VAL A 398 29.51 0.83 -41.95
C VAL A 398 30.96 0.38 -42.13
N TYR A 399 31.44 -0.55 -41.31
CA TYR A 399 32.78 -1.14 -41.42
C TYR A 399 32.98 -1.85 -42.77
N MET A 400 32.02 -2.67 -43.20
CA MET A 400 32.07 -3.33 -44.52
C MET A 400 32.06 -2.34 -45.69
N VAL A 401 31.21 -1.30 -45.64
CA VAL A 401 31.13 -0.29 -46.71
C VAL A 401 32.43 0.52 -46.80
N ARG A 402 33.05 0.86 -45.67
CA ARG A 402 34.29 1.66 -45.63
C ARG A 402 35.54 0.87 -46.03
N ASN A 403 35.51 -0.46 -45.86
CA ASN A 403 36.60 -1.36 -46.22
C ASN A 403 36.18 -2.30 -47.37
N PRO A 404 36.00 -1.80 -48.62
CA PRO A 404 35.50 -2.59 -49.74
C PRO A 404 36.44 -3.74 -50.17
N ALA A 405 37.68 -3.78 -49.68
CA ALA A 405 38.62 -4.89 -49.91
C ALA A 405 38.16 -6.23 -49.28
N LEU A 406 37.17 -6.21 -48.39
CA LEU A 406 36.53 -7.42 -47.83
C LEU A 406 35.30 -7.89 -48.63
N ASN A 407 34.86 -7.13 -49.64
CA ASN A 407 33.75 -7.52 -50.54
C ASN A 407 34.21 -8.35 -51.75
N VAL A 408 35.51 -8.60 -51.87
CA VAL A 408 36.08 -9.43 -52.95
C VAL A 408 36.78 -10.64 -52.33
N GLN A 409 35.98 -11.59 -51.85
CA GLN A 409 36.33 -13.01 -51.80
C GLN A 409 35.06 -13.85 -51.66
#